data_AF-A0A5M6CET7-F1
#
_entry.id   AF-A0A5M6CET7-F1
#
_cell.length_a   1.000
_cell.length_b   1.000
_cell.length_c   1.000
_cell.angle_alpha   90.00
_cell.angle_beta   90.00
_cell.angle_gamma   90.00
#
_symmetry.space_group_name_H-M   'P 1'
#
loop_
_entity.id
_entity.type
_entity.pdbx_description
1 polymer ?
#
loop_
_entity_poly.entity_id
_entity_poly.type
_entity_poly.pdbx_seq_one_letter_code
_entity_poly.pdbx_strand_id
1 'polypeptide(L)'
;MLAREEKYIYDWETTRGKGKWQYILLNTFVWATLLTVIIKLFKIVLSTKFSIQSFSQTFLNTSFLFFWLKFVGGVFLYSLLMWHLSYKKYKELKQKQIAQILEKADALVENMI
;
A
#
# COMPACT_ATOMS: atom_id res chain seq x y z
N MET A 1 -13.40 -0.14 -20.24
CA MET A 1 -13.25 -0.07 -18.77
C MET A 1 -12.83 -1.40 -18.15
N LEU A 2 -13.28 -2.56 -18.68
CA LEU A 2 -13.01 -3.91 -18.16
C LEU A 2 -11.52 -4.24 -17.90
N ALA A 3 -10.62 -3.87 -18.82
CA ALA A 3 -9.20 -4.19 -18.69
C ALA A 3 -8.52 -3.60 -17.43
N ARG A 4 -9.00 -2.47 -16.90
CA ARG A 4 -8.44 -1.85 -15.69
C ARG A 4 -8.87 -2.60 -14.42
N GLU A 5 -10.10 -3.11 -14.42
CA GLU A 5 -10.66 -3.86 -13.29
C GLU A 5 -10.07 -5.27 -13.22
N GLU A 6 -9.93 -5.94 -14.37
CA GLU A 6 -9.26 -7.24 -14.48
C GLU A 6 -7.80 -7.16 -14.04
N LYS A 7 -7.07 -6.12 -14.48
CA LYS A 7 -5.71 -5.87 -14.02
C LYS A 7 -5.65 -5.66 -12.50
N TYR A 8 -6.57 -4.89 -11.94
CA TYR A 8 -6.65 -4.68 -10.50
C TYR A 8 -6.89 -5.99 -9.73
N ILE A 9 -7.79 -6.84 -10.21
CA ILE A 9 -8.07 -8.16 -9.63
C ILE A 9 -6.79 -9.01 -9.63
N TYR A 10 -6.11 -9.10 -10.77
CA TYR A 10 -4.88 -9.88 -10.92
C TYR A 10 -3.73 -9.38 -10.02
N ASP A 11 -3.50 -8.07 -10.01
CA ASP A 11 -2.48 -7.42 -9.17
C ASP A 11 -2.77 -7.65 -7.68
N TRP A 12 -4.04 -7.58 -7.30
CA TRP A 12 -4.47 -7.82 -5.92
C TRP A 12 -4.39 -9.29 -5.52
N GLU A 13 -4.67 -10.24 -6.41
CA GLU A 13 -4.47 -11.67 -6.15
C GLU A 13 -2.99 -12.01 -5.94
N THR A 14 -2.11 -11.43 -6.74
CA THR A 14 -0.66 -11.55 -6.57
C THR A 14 -0.22 -10.97 -5.22
N THR A 15 -0.75 -9.80 -4.85
CA THR A 15 -0.43 -9.13 -3.58
C THR A 15 -0.97 -9.91 -2.38
N ARG A 16 -2.18 -10.47 -2.50
CA ARG A 16 -2.78 -11.33 -1.48
C ARG A 16 -2.04 -12.65 -1.32
N GLY A 17 -1.55 -13.24 -2.42
CA GLY A 17 -0.77 -14.48 -2.42
C GLY A 17 0.55 -14.36 -1.64
N LYS A 18 1.16 -13.16 -1.63
CA LYS A 18 2.34 -12.84 -0.80
C LYS A 18 2.02 -12.67 0.70
N GLY A 19 0.74 -12.56 1.05
CA GLY A 19 0.28 -12.54 2.43
C GLY A 19 0.06 -11.14 3.01
N LYS A 20 -1.01 -11.03 3.83
CA LYS A 20 -1.46 -9.80 4.47
C LYS A 20 -0.38 -9.12 5.30
N TRP A 21 0.27 -9.89 6.18
CA TRP A 21 1.24 -9.33 7.13
C TRP A 21 2.51 -8.88 6.43
N GLN A 22 2.96 -9.59 5.38
CA GLN A 22 4.10 -9.15 4.59
C GLN A 22 3.83 -7.80 3.92
N TYR A 23 2.65 -7.63 3.31
CA TYR A 23 2.26 -6.34 2.74
C TYR A 23 2.23 -5.23 3.81
N ILE A 24 1.53 -5.46 4.92
CA ILE A 24 1.35 -4.44 5.96
C ILE A 24 2.70 -4.03 6.54
N LEU A 25 3.53 -5.00 6.94
CA LEU A 25 4.84 -4.73 7.52
C LEU A 25 5.74 -4.02 6.52
N LEU A 26 5.90 -4.56 5.31
CA LEU A 26 6.80 -3.98 4.31
C LEU A 26 6.36 -2.56 3.94
N ASN A 27 5.07 -2.34 3.68
CA ASN A 27 4.54 -1.01 3.41
C ASN A 27 4.76 -0.06 4.59
N THR A 28 4.57 -0.54 5.81
CA THR A 28 4.81 0.25 7.03
C THR A 28 6.26 0.67 7.16
N PHE A 29 7.19 -0.27 7.06
CA PHE A 29 8.62 -0.01 7.21
C PHE A 29 9.13 0.93 6.11
N VAL A 30 8.73 0.71 4.86
CA VAL A 30 9.13 1.55 3.72
C VAL A 30 8.61 2.97 3.89
N TRP A 31 7.31 3.15 4.12
CA TRP A 31 6.73 4.50 4.21
C TRP A 31 7.12 5.24 5.49
N ALA A 32 7.21 4.57 6.64
CA ALA A 32 7.66 5.21 7.87
C ALA A 32 9.10 5.70 7.74
N THR A 33 9.98 4.89 7.15
CA THR A 33 11.37 5.28 6.90
C THR A 33 11.46 6.40 5.88
N LEU A 34 10.73 6.30 4.77
CA LEU A 34 10.74 7.31 3.71
C LEU A 34 10.23 8.66 4.22
N LEU A 35 9.10 8.70 4.94
CA LEU A 35 8.55 9.92 5.52
C LEU A 35 9.50 10.56 6.52
N THR A 36 10.07 9.77 7.42
CA THR A 36 10.98 10.29 8.46
C THR A 36 12.27 10.83 7.89
N VAL A 37 12.83 10.15 6.87
CA VAL A 37 14.01 10.62 6.12
C VAL A 37 13.70 11.92 5.38
N ILE A 38 12.58 11.99 4.64
CA ILE A 38 12.16 13.19 3.92
C ILE A 38 11.98 14.37 4.88
N ILE A 39 11.25 14.19 5.99
CA ILE A 39 11.01 15.27 6.96
C ILE A 39 12.33 15.77 7.55
N LYS A 40 13.28 14.88 7.87
CA LYS A 40 14.59 15.26 8.39
C LYS A 40 15.45 15.95 7.33
N LEU A 41 15.44 15.46 6.09
CA LEU A 41 16.11 16.11 4.97
C LEU A 41 15.61 17.54 4.77
N PHE A 42 14.29 17.75 4.74
CA PHE A 42 13.71 19.09 4.62
C PHE A 42 14.13 20.01 5.77
N LYS A 43 14.15 19.52 7.01
CA LYS A 43 14.62 20.32 8.16
C LYS A 43 16.09 20.70 8.02
N ILE A 44 16.95 19.78 7.58
CA ILE A 44 18.38 20.03 7.41
C ILE A 44 18.60 21.01 6.26
N VAL A 45 17.91 20.88 5.12
CA VAL A 45 18.03 21.80 3.98
C VAL A 45 17.56 23.21 4.35
N LEU A 46 16.49 23.34 5.14
CA LEU A 46 15.97 24.63 5.58
C LEU A 46 16.83 25.30 6.67
N SER A 47 17.58 24.51 7.44
CA SER A 47 18.60 25.05 8.33
C SER A 47 19.87 25.27 7.51
N THR A 48 20.35 26.50 7.37
CA THR A 48 21.52 26.90 6.56
C THR A 48 22.88 26.24 6.94
N LYS A 49 22.89 25.13 7.67
CA LYS A 49 24.03 24.34 8.16
C LYS A 49 24.06 22.93 7.54
N PHE A 50 23.99 22.84 6.22
CA PHE A 50 24.10 21.54 5.55
C PHE A 50 25.55 21.03 5.61
N SER A 51 25.80 19.98 6.39
CA SER A 51 27.05 19.22 6.36
C SER A 51 26.77 17.71 6.38
N ILE A 52 27.60 16.92 5.69
CA ILE A 52 27.48 15.45 5.65
C ILE A 52 27.58 14.84 7.06
N GLN A 53 28.36 15.46 7.95
CA GLN A 53 28.53 15.02 9.33
C GLN A 53 27.28 15.29 10.18
N SER A 54 26.58 16.41 9.94
CA SER A 54 25.28 16.70 10.57
C SER A 54 24.19 15.74 10.10
N PHE A 55 24.27 15.25 8.86
CA PHE A 55 23.35 14.25 8.32
C PHE A 55 23.51 12.91 9.05
N SER A 56 24.72 12.33 9.11
CA SER A 56 24.94 11.01 9.74
C SER A 56 24.60 11.00 11.23
N GLN A 57 24.95 12.05 11.98
CA GLN A 57 24.59 12.17 13.40
C GLN A 57 23.08 12.27 13.61
N THR A 58 22.32 12.81 12.65
CA THR A 58 20.87 12.95 12.77
C THR A 58 20.15 11.60 12.67
N PHE A 59 20.65 10.64 11.90
CA PHE A 59 20.04 9.32 11.74
C PHE A 59 20.44 8.32 12.83
N LEU A 60 21.63 8.48 13.42
CA LEU A 60 22.13 7.62 14.50
C LEU A 60 21.65 8.05 15.90
N ASN A 61 20.98 9.19 16.01
CA ASN A 61 20.50 9.70 17.29
C ASN A 61 19.24 8.94 17.77
N THR A 62 19.20 8.56 19.04
CA THR A 62 18.04 7.94 19.71
C THR A 62 16.74 8.75 19.51
N SER A 63 16.81 10.08 19.42
CA SER A 63 15.65 10.93 19.12
C SER A 63 15.05 10.67 17.73
N PHE A 64 15.86 10.27 16.74
CA PHE A 64 15.37 9.86 15.43
C PHE A 64 14.61 8.54 15.53
N LEU A 65 15.11 7.58 16.33
CA LEU A 65 14.45 6.29 16.53
C LEU A 65 13.05 6.45 17.15
N PHE A 66 12.90 7.27 18.19
CA PHE A 66 11.58 7.57 18.76
C PHE A 66 10.65 8.28 17.78
N PHE A 67 11.18 9.22 16.99
CA PHE A 67 10.41 9.88 15.94
C PHE A 67 9.94 8.88 14.88
N TRP A 68 10.84 8.01 14.43
CA TRP A 68 10.55 6.95 13.49
C TRP A 68 9.50 5.97 14.03
N LEU A 69 9.58 5.57 15.30
CA LEU A 69 8.63 4.65 15.92
C LEU A 69 7.19 5.21 15.92
N LYS A 70 7.02 6.52 16.14
CA LYS A 70 5.72 7.20 16.04
C LYS A 70 5.14 7.11 14.64
N PHE A 71 5.98 7.30 13.61
CA PHE A 71 5.56 7.15 12.21
C PHE A 71 5.25 5.71 11.87
N VAL A 72 6.02 4.73 12.37
CA VAL A 72 5.72 3.31 12.20
C VAL A 72 4.33 2.99 12.72
N GLY A 73 3.98 3.43 13.93
CA GLY A 73 2.63 3.22 14.48
C GLY A 73 1.52 3.81 13.60
N GLY A 74 1.68 5.05 13.14
CA GLY A 74 0.69 5.71 12.28
C GLY A 74 0.55 5.07 10.89
N VAL A 75 1.68 4.78 10.23
CA VAL A 75 1.70 4.14 8.91
C VAL A 75 1.23 2.68 8.99
N PHE A 76 1.42 2.00 10.12
CA PHE A 76 0.91 0.66 10.35
C PHE A 76 -0.62 0.63 10.34
N LEU A 77 -1.26 1.53 11.09
CA LEU A 77 -2.72 1.67 11.09
C LEU A 77 -3.25 2.06 9.71
N TYR A 78 -2.58 2.97 9.02
CA TYR A 78 -2.91 3.33 7.64
C TYR A 78 -2.83 2.13 6.69
N SER A 79 -1.76 1.32 6.79
CA SER A 79 -1.55 0.14 5.95
C SER A 79 -2.60 -0.94 6.20
N LEU A 80 -3.03 -1.11 7.46
CA LEU A 80 -4.14 -1.97 7.83
C LEU A 80 -5.46 -1.53 7.20
N LEU A 81 -5.76 -0.22 7.27
CA LEU A 81 -6.97 0.35 6.70
C LEU A 81 -6.97 0.22 5.17
N MET A 82 -5.85 0.52 4.52
CA MET A 82 -5.70 0.37 3.06
C MET A 82 -5.83 -1.08 2.61
N TRP A 83 -5.31 -2.03 3.37
CA TRP A 83 -5.53 -3.45 3.11
C TRP A 83 -7.03 -3.80 3.14
N HIS A 84 -7.74 -3.34 4.17
CA HIS A 84 -9.17 -3.61 4.33
C HIS A 84 -10.00 -3.01 3.18
N LEU A 85 -9.76 -1.75 2.83
CA LEU A 85 -10.46 -1.08 1.72
C LEU A 85 -10.19 -1.77 0.38
N SER A 86 -8.94 -2.13 0.13
CA SER A 86 -8.56 -2.82 -1.12
C SER A 86 -9.17 -4.21 -1.20
N TYR A 87 -9.21 -4.94 -0.09
CA TYR A 87 -9.88 -6.24 -0.02
C TYR A 87 -11.39 -6.13 -0.28
N LYS A 88 -12.05 -5.11 0.28
CA LYS A 88 -13.48 -4.83 0.02
C LYS A 88 -13.73 -4.58 -1.46
N LYS A 89 -12.94 -3.68 -2.07
CA LYS A 89 -13.03 -3.37 -3.51
C LYS A 89 -12.79 -4.60 -4.39
N TYR A 90 -11.80 -5.41 -4.05
CA TYR A 90 -11.54 -6.68 -4.74
C TYR A 90 -12.75 -7.61 -4.70
N LYS A 91 -13.39 -7.77 -3.54
CA LYS A 91 -14.57 -8.63 -3.38
C LYS A 91 -15.72 -8.14 -4.26
N GLU A 92 -15.98 -6.84 -4.28
CA GLU A 92 -17.02 -6.22 -5.10
C GLU A 92 -16.76 -6.45 -6.60
N LEU A 93 -15.53 -6.23 -7.07
CA LEU A 93 -15.16 -6.43 -8.48
C LEU A 93 -15.27 -7.90 -8.89
N LYS A 94 -14.84 -8.83 -8.03
CA LYS A 94 -14.93 -10.27 -8.30
C LYS A 94 -16.39 -10.75 -8.38
N GLN A 95 -17.27 -10.22 -7.54
CA GLN A 95 -18.71 -10.50 -7.61
C GLN A 95 -19.32 -9.99 -8.92
N LYS A 96 -18.97 -8.78 -9.35
CA LYS A 96 -19.42 -8.24 -10.66
C LYS A 96 -18.94 -9.09 -11.82
N GLN A 97 -17.68 -9.54 -11.81
CA GLN A 97 -17.13 -10.40 -12.86
C GLN A 97 -17.88 -11.73 -12.96
N ILE A 98 -18.18 -12.37 -11.82
CA ILE A 98 -18.95 -13.62 -11.79
C ILE A 98 -20.36 -13.43 -12.35
N ALA A 99 -21.05 -12.35 -11.95
CA ALA A 99 -22.39 -12.05 -12.46
C ALA A 99 -22.41 -11.86 -13.99
N GLN A 100 -21.41 -11.16 -14.54
CA GLN A 100 -21.28 -10.97 -16.00
C GLN A 100 -20.98 -12.28 -16.75
N ILE A 101 -20.21 -13.18 -16.14
CA ILE A 101 -19.93 -14.50 -16.73
C ILE A 101 -21.20 -15.36 -16.75
N LEU A 102 -21.99 -15.33 -15.66
CA LEU A 102 -23.27 -16.03 -15.56
C LEU A 102 -24.27 -15.52 -16.59
N GLU A 103 -24.47 -14.21 -16.70
CA GLU A 103 -25.38 -13.60 -17.68
C GLU A 103 -24.98 -13.96 -19.13
N LYS A 104 -23.68 -13.96 -19.44
CA LYS A 104 -23.19 -14.40 -20.75
C LYS A 104 -23.41 -15.89 -20.99
N ALA A 105 -23.26 -16.72 -19.96
CA ALA A 105 -23.49 -18.16 -20.07
C ALA A 105 -24.98 -18.46 -20.34
N ASP A 106 -25.88 -17.78 -19.62
CA ASP A 106 -27.33 -17.92 -19.80
C ASP A 106 -27.76 -17.47 -21.20
N ALA A 107 -27.26 -16.33 -21.67
CA ALA A 107 -27.53 -15.84 -23.03
C ALA A 107 -26.99 -16.77 -24.14
N LEU A 108 -25.87 -17.45 -23.91
CA LEU A 108 -25.35 -18.44 -24.86
C LEU A 108 -26.21 -19.70 -24.88
N VAL A 109 -26.72 -20.14 -23.73
CA VAL A 109 -27.64 -21.28 -23.65
C VAL A 109 -28.95 -20.97 -24.37
N GLU A 110 -29.51 -19.77 -24.18
CA GLU A 110 -30.75 -19.34 -24.86
C GLU A 110 -30.59 -19.26 -26.39
N ASN A 111 -29.43 -18.84 -26.90
CA ASN A 111 -29.16 -18.80 -28.34
C ASN A 111 -28.89 -20.18 -28.97
N MET A 112 -28.69 -21.24 -28.18
CA MET A 112 -28.49 -22.61 -28.66
C MET A 112 -29.78 -23.44 -28.69
N ILE A 113 -30.88 -22.94 -28.13
CA ILE A 113 -32.21 -23.55 -28.15
C ILE A 113 -33.03 -22.94 -29.28
#